data_AF-A0A834IL58-F1
#
_entry.id   AF-A0A834IL58-F1
#
_cell.length_a   1.000
_cell.length_b   1.000
_cell.length_c   1.000
_cell.angle_alpha   90.00
_cell.angle_beta   90.00
_cell.angle_gamma   90.00
#
_symmetry.space_group_name_H-M   'P 1'
#
loop_
_entity.id
_entity.type
_entity.pdbx_description
1 polymer ?
#
loop_
_entity_poly.entity_id
_entity_poly.type
_entity_poly.pdbx_seq_one_letter_code
_entity_poly.pdbx_strand_id
1 'polypeptide(L)'
;MYESGAIRDNWLNEIRKAIRNTEKAGNEVLIVYKELIHCCFDKIDKIHRRPGRLAPKSTFKNSNRYWNELERLFIGEYLEKDSYGNEVSRLARPLPVDYLLLDVPASTPVNPQYTFNPDPSKQPFPVENRFIDGHIQDFNALAAYLQQFAFDEFYEAISDLHFLIYIATMEMLPMREYLEPLLTAIRNKDRVAAKEWSRSEQWATLEQLIAASSPPPSRPGSVTSGNINASGGTSTGPKWTCQHCTYINESDVNSCEICNLPRSQS
;
A
#
# COMPACT_ATOMS: atom_id res chain seq x y z
N MET A 1 26.35 27.11 8.77
CA MET A 1 24.88 27.11 8.52
C MET A 1 24.35 25.80 7.91
N TYR A 2 25.19 24.90 7.40
CA TYR A 2 24.76 23.61 6.83
C TYR A 2 24.75 22.43 7.82
N GLU A 3 25.53 22.49 8.90
CA GLU A 3 25.72 21.35 9.81
C GLU A 3 24.50 20.99 10.67
N SER A 4 23.67 21.97 11.01
CA SER A 4 22.57 21.73 11.96
C SER A 4 21.38 20.99 11.32
N GLY A 5 21.10 21.24 10.04
CA GLY A 5 20.07 20.49 9.30
C GLY A 5 20.46 19.02 9.12
N ALA A 6 21.74 18.77 8.79
CA ALA A 6 22.29 17.44 8.60
C ALA A 6 22.21 16.58 9.88
N ILE A 7 22.46 17.15 11.06
CA ILE A 7 22.40 16.41 12.34
C ILE A 7 20.95 16.00 12.69
N ARG A 8 19.97 16.88 12.47
CA ARG A 8 18.54 16.57 12.72
C ARG A 8 18.05 15.44 11.83
N ASP A 9 18.35 15.54 10.54
CA ASP A 9 17.91 14.55 9.56
C ASP A 9 18.67 13.23 9.78
N ASN A 10 19.94 13.27 10.22
CA ASN A 10 20.70 12.09 10.63
C ASN A 10 20.07 11.40 11.86
N TRP A 11 19.74 12.14 12.93
CA TRP A 11 19.18 11.54 14.15
C TRP A 11 17.78 10.93 13.93
N LEU A 12 16.90 11.59 13.18
CA LEU A 12 15.60 11.02 12.80
C LEU A 12 15.75 9.82 11.88
N ASN A 13 16.75 9.83 10.99
CA ASN A 13 17.07 8.67 10.16
C ASN A 13 17.62 7.52 11.01
N GLU A 14 18.41 7.79 12.05
CA GLU A 14 18.87 6.76 12.99
C GLU A 14 17.71 6.19 13.82
N ILE A 15 16.77 7.00 14.29
CA ILE A 15 15.54 6.49 14.94
C ILE A 15 14.73 5.64 13.97
N ARG A 16 14.52 6.11 12.74
CA ARG A 16 13.79 5.37 11.71
C ARG A 16 14.51 4.08 11.30
N LYS A 17 15.85 4.06 11.28
CA LYS A 17 16.64 2.85 11.06
C LYS A 17 16.47 1.91 12.25
N ALA A 18 16.65 2.39 13.48
CA ALA A 18 16.50 1.60 14.70
C ALA A 18 15.10 0.97 14.83
N ILE A 19 14.04 1.69 14.45
CA ILE A 19 12.65 1.17 14.41
C ILE A 19 12.45 0.16 13.27
N ARG A 20 13.06 0.38 12.10
CA ARG A 20 12.90 -0.48 10.91
C ARG A 20 13.90 -1.63 10.84
N ASN A 21 14.77 -1.79 11.82
CA ASN A 21 15.77 -2.85 11.78
C ASN A 21 15.07 -4.20 11.91
N THR A 22 14.79 -4.82 10.76
CA THR A 22 14.79 -6.26 10.61
C THR A 22 16.21 -6.72 10.92
N GLU A 23 16.46 -7.22 12.12
CA GLU A 23 17.75 -7.80 12.44
C GLU A 23 17.91 -9.10 11.65
N LYS A 24 18.87 -9.12 10.72
CA LYS A 24 19.28 -10.36 10.07
C LYS A 24 20.18 -11.12 11.02
N ALA A 25 19.62 -12.09 11.75
CA ALA A 25 20.41 -13.08 12.45
C ALA A 25 20.71 -14.24 11.48
N GLY A 26 21.83 -14.15 10.76
CA GLY A 26 22.20 -15.16 9.76
C GLY A 26 21.31 -15.12 8.51
N ASN A 27 20.77 -16.27 8.10
CA ASN A 27 19.89 -16.42 6.92
C ASN A 27 18.39 -16.23 7.24
N GLU A 28 18.03 -15.95 8.50
CA GLU A 28 16.63 -15.80 8.91
C GLU A 28 16.19 -14.34 8.89
N VAL A 29 14.93 -14.10 8.50
CA VAL A 29 14.30 -12.79 8.57
C VAL A 29 13.56 -12.70 9.89
N LEU A 30 14.06 -11.88 10.82
CA LEU A 30 13.41 -11.64 12.11
C LEU A 30 12.63 -10.32 12.09
N ILE A 31 11.48 -10.34 12.76
CA ILE A 31 10.66 -9.16 13.02
C ILE A 31 10.96 -8.69 14.44
N VAL A 32 11.43 -7.46 14.58
CA VAL A 32 11.71 -6.82 15.88
C VAL A 32 10.70 -5.69 16.06
N TYR A 33 9.91 -5.73 17.13
CA TYR A 33 9.02 -4.62 17.50
C TYR A 33 9.71 -3.75 18.55
N LYS A 34 9.74 -2.44 18.29
CA LYS A 34 10.21 -1.43 19.24
C LYS A 34 9.15 -0.37 19.44
N GLU A 35 8.97 0.06 20.68
CA GLU A 35 8.07 1.16 21.04
C GLU A 35 8.86 2.33 21.62
N LEU A 36 8.46 3.56 21.28
CA LEU A 36 9.04 4.76 21.87
C LEU A 36 8.49 4.98 23.27
N ILE A 37 9.37 5.29 24.23
CA ILE A 37 8.95 5.61 25.60
C ILE A 37 8.05 6.85 25.58
N HIS A 38 6.94 6.81 26.32
CA HIS A 38 5.92 7.88 26.37
C HIS A 38 6.50 9.28 26.63
N CYS A 39 7.47 9.42 27.55
CA CYS A 39 8.11 10.71 27.85
C CYS A 39 8.89 11.31 26.67
N CYS A 40 9.25 10.49 25.68
CA CYS A 40 9.90 10.91 24.44
C CYS A 40 8.88 11.40 23.42
N PHE A 41 7.68 10.81 23.38
CA PHE A 41 6.61 11.23 22.48
C PHE A 41 6.22 12.69 22.71
N ASP A 42 6.00 13.09 23.97
CA ASP A 42 5.69 14.48 24.33
C ASP A 42 6.79 15.48 23.95
N LYS A 43 8.06 15.04 24.02
CA LYS A 43 9.21 15.86 23.63
C LYS A 43 9.34 15.97 22.12
N ILE A 44 9.11 14.89 21.38
CA ILE A 44 9.13 14.86 19.91
C ILE A 44 7.94 15.66 19.34
N ASP A 45 6.75 15.54 19.92
CA ASP A 45 5.56 16.26 19.48
C ASP A 45 5.69 17.78 19.72
N LYS A 46 6.32 18.21 20.82
CA LYS A 46 6.67 19.63 21.06
C LYS A 46 7.64 20.19 20.02
N ILE A 47 8.49 19.35 19.43
CA ILE A 47 9.38 19.73 18.33
C ILE A 47 8.57 19.88 17.03
N HIS A 48 7.58 19.03 16.80
CA HIS A 48 6.75 19.02 15.59
C HIS A 48 5.62 20.07 15.57
N ARG A 49 4.99 20.42 16.70
CA ARG A 49 3.83 21.34 16.74
C ARG A 49 4.16 22.84 16.69
N ARG A 50 5.42 23.27 16.56
CA ARG A 50 5.69 24.72 16.32
C ARG A 50 5.28 25.06 14.88
N PRO A 51 4.35 26.01 14.66
CA PRO A 51 3.78 26.27 13.35
C PRO A 51 4.82 26.83 12.39
N GLY A 52 5.39 25.95 11.55
CA GLY A 52 6.03 26.31 10.30
C GLY A 52 4.97 26.79 9.33
N ARG A 53 4.43 27.99 9.55
CA ARG A 53 3.74 28.74 8.52
C ARG A 53 4.71 28.85 7.36
N LEU A 54 4.22 28.61 6.14
CA LEU A 54 4.88 28.91 4.87
C LEU A 54 5.51 30.31 4.93
N ALA A 55 6.75 30.40 5.38
CA ALA A 55 7.49 31.64 5.49
C ALA A 55 8.60 31.57 4.44
N PRO A 56 8.72 32.60 3.58
CA PRO A 56 9.73 32.63 2.54
C PRO A 56 11.13 32.54 3.17
N LYS A 57 12.06 31.92 2.44
CA LYS A 57 13.43 31.50 2.83
C LYS A 57 14.35 32.61 3.40
N SER A 58 13.88 33.80 3.73
CA SER A 58 14.70 34.96 4.10
C SER A 58 14.69 35.35 5.60
N THR A 59 14.00 34.63 6.48
CA THR A 59 13.94 34.98 7.93
C THR A 59 14.49 33.90 8.86
N PHE A 60 15.51 33.15 8.45
CA PHE A 60 16.21 32.22 9.34
C PHE A 60 17.49 32.84 9.94
N LYS A 61 17.31 33.86 10.80
CA LYS A 61 18.43 34.52 11.51
C LYS A 61 18.71 34.01 12.92
N ASN A 62 18.08 32.92 13.38
CA ASN A 62 18.30 32.43 14.75
C ASN A 62 18.29 30.91 14.91
N SER A 63 19.06 30.19 14.09
CA SER A 63 19.30 28.74 14.24
C SER A 63 19.79 28.36 15.65
N ASN A 64 20.61 29.21 16.30
CA ASN A 64 21.20 28.92 17.61
C ASN A 64 20.21 28.81 18.78
N ARG A 65 19.03 29.44 18.68
CA ARG A 65 18.02 29.38 19.76
C ARG A 65 17.28 28.04 19.81
N TYR A 66 17.11 27.40 18.64
CA TYR A 66 16.41 26.13 18.51
C TYR A 66 17.25 24.95 19.04
N TRP A 67 18.58 25.00 18.82
CA TRP A 67 19.51 24.00 19.36
C TRP A 67 19.68 24.11 20.87
N ASN A 68 19.76 25.34 21.41
CA ASN A 68 19.82 25.54 22.87
C ASN A 68 18.55 25.04 23.58
N GLU A 69 17.40 24.99 22.91
CA GLU A 69 16.12 24.52 23.48
C GLU A 69 15.93 23.00 23.32
N LEU A 70 16.44 22.40 22.23
CA LEU A 70 16.60 20.95 22.07
C LEU A 70 17.65 20.38 23.04
N GLU A 71 18.78 21.06 23.21
CA GLU A 71 19.75 20.78 24.25
C GLU A 71 19.08 20.84 25.61
N ARG A 72 18.32 21.91 25.93
CA ARG A 72 17.58 22.05 27.19
C ARG A 72 16.53 20.96 27.47
N LEU A 73 15.86 20.43 26.44
CA LEU A 73 14.85 19.36 26.60
C LEU A 73 15.49 17.98 26.92
N PHE A 74 16.77 17.82 26.62
CA PHE A 74 17.62 16.68 26.98
C PHE A 74 18.79 17.10 27.90
N ILE A 75 18.67 18.20 28.66
CA ILE A 75 19.61 18.47 29.77
C ILE A 75 19.22 17.51 30.89
N GLY A 76 19.96 16.42 30.97
CA GLY A 76 19.90 15.46 32.05
C GLY A 76 21.07 14.50 31.95
N GLU A 77 21.23 13.72 33.00
CA GLU A 77 22.07 12.54 32.99
C GLU A 77 21.17 11.32 32.77
N TYR A 78 21.67 10.31 32.05
CA TYR A 78 21.03 9.00 31.97
C TYR A 78 21.83 8.00 32.80
N LEU A 79 21.16 7.02 33.38
CA LEU A 79 21.82 5.95 34.12
C LEU A 79 22.25 4.85 33.14
N GLU A 80 23.53 4.52 33.16
CA GLU A 80 24.12 3.42 32.42
C GLU A 80 24.69 2.40 33.40
N LYS A 81 24.50 1.11 33.12
CA LYS A 81 25.17 0.06 33.90
C LYS A 81 26.56 -0.17 33.33
N ASP A 82 27.58 -0.04 34.17
CA ASP A 82 28.95 -0.39 33.80
C ASP A 82 29.14 -1.91 33.69
N SER A 83 30.34 -2.35 33.28
CA SER A 83 30.68 -3.77 33.16
C SER A 83 30.61 -4.54 34.50
N TYR A 84 30.49 -3.84 35.63
CA TYR A 84 30.37 -4.40 36.97
C TYR A 84 28.92 -4.35 37.50
N GLY A 85 27.97 -3.85 36.69
CA GLY A 85 26.55 -3.77 37.02
C GLY A 85 26.16 -2.55 37.88
N ASN A 86 27.09 -1.62 38.13
CA ASN A 86 26.81 -0.40 38.89
C ASN A 86 26.12 0.64 38.01
N GLU A 87 25.19 1.40 38.58
CA GLU A 87 24.54 2.51 37.89
C GLU A 87 25.44 3.75 37.91
N VAL A 88 25.85 4.20 36.73
CA VAL A 88 26.70 5.37 36.53
C VAL A 88 25.91 6.43 35.76
N SER A 89 25.89 7.64 36.30
CA SER A 89 25.25 8.79 35.66
C SER A 89 26.12 9.32 34.51
N ARG A 90 25.56 9.44 33.30
CA ARG A 90 26.25 9.95 32.11
C ARG A 90 25.50 11.08 31.44
N LEU A 91 26.25 12.02 30.87
CA LEU A 91 25.69 13.16 30.16
C LEU A 91 24.91 12.72 28.91
N ALA A 92 23.64 13.10 28.78
CA ALA A 92 22.75 12.71 27.68
C ALA A 92 23.03 13.46 26.34
N ARG A 93 24.29 13.76 26.01
CA ARG A 93 24.66 14.55 24.83
C ARG A 93 25.79 13.92 23.99
N PRO A 94 25.47 13.29 22.84
CA PRO A 94 24.13 12.94 22.36
C PRO A 94 23.56 11.72 23.11
N LEU A 95 22.27 11.74 23.46
CA LEU A 95 21.60 10.61 24.08
C LEU A 95 21.50 9.44 23.08
N PRO A 96 21.96 8.23 23.41
CA PRO A 96 21.84 7.08 22.52
C PRO A 96 20.38 6.70 22.29
N VAL A 97 20.04 6.33 21.06
CA VAL A 97 18.66 6.03 20.64
C VAL A 97 18.07 4.81 21.37
N ASP A 98 18.92 3.86 21.77
CA ASP A 98 18.48 2.64 22.47
C ASP A 98 17.82 2.94 23.83
N TYR A 99 18.18 4.06 24.47
CA TYR A 99 17.53 4.50 25.71
C TYR A 99 16.13 5.09 25.49
N LEU A 100 15.72 5.28 24.24
CA LEU A 100 14.40 5.83 23.88
C LEU A 100 13.42 4.72 23.47
N LEU A 101 13.91 3.51 23.27
CA LEU A 101 13.17 2.40 22.69
C LEU A 101 13.01 1.29 23.73
N LEU A 102 11.82 0.70 23.75
CA LEU A 102 11.53 -0.52 24.48
C LEU A 102 11.34 -1.66 23.49
N ASP A 103 11.96 -2.79 23.76
CA ASP A 103 11.74 -4.01 23.00
C ASP A 103 10.38 -4.60 23.38
N VAL A 104 9.56 -4.88 22.36
CA VAL A 104 8.23 -5.47 22.51
C VAL A 104 8.29 -6.91 22.01
N PRO A 105 7.85 -7.91 22.79
CA PRO A 105 7.85 -9.29 22.34
C PRO A 105 6.95 -9.47 21.12
N ALA A 106 7.52 -10.03 20.05
CA ALA A 106 6.84 -10.41 18.82
C ALA A 106 6.46 -11.88 18.88
N SER A 107 5.19 -12.24 18.61
CA SER A 107 4.82 -13.64 18.38
C SER A 107 3.58 -13.77 17.51
N THR A 108 3.41 -14.95 16.93
CA THR A 108 2.17 -15.38 16.28
C THR A 108 1.44 -16.37 17.20
N PRO A 109 0.10 -16.41 17.19
CA PRO A 109 -0.65 -17.44 17.90
C PRO A 109 -0.23 -18.86 17.49
N VAL A 110 -0.18 -19.79 18.45
CA VAL A 110 0.18 -21.20 18.19
C VAL A 110 -0.76 -21.83 17.16
N ASN A 111 -2.06 -21.56 17.29
CA ASN A 111 -3.06 -21.89 16.28
C ASN A 111 -3.39 -20.60 15.51
N PRO A 112 -3.05 -20.52 14.21
CA PRO A 112 -3.31 -19.33 13.42
C PRO A 112 -4.79 -18.94 13.45
N GLN A 113 -5.07 -17.67 13.78
CA GLN A 113 -6.40 -17.11 13.74
C GLN A 113 -6.47 -16.07 12.62
N TYR A 114 -7.22 -16.38 11.58
CA TYR A 114 -7.40 -15.49 10.44
C TYR A 114 -8.73 -14.73 10.55
N THR A 115 -8.67 -13.42 10.35
CA THR A 115 -9.85 -12.57 10.18
C THR A 115 -10.31 -12.58 8.73
N PHE A 116 -9.36 -12.47 7.80
CA PHE A 116 -9.59 -12.48 6.36
C PHE A 116 -9.41 -13.89 5.78
N ASN A 117 -9.92 -14.10 4.58
CA ASN A 117 -9.93 -15.38 3.89
C ASN A 117 -8.49 -15.91 3.70
N PRO A 118 -8.14 -17.08 4.29
CA PRO A 118 -6.82 -17.66 4.19
C PRO A 118 -6.69 -18.66 3.03
N ASP A 119 -7.71 -18.81 2.17
CA ASP A 119 -7.74 -19.85 1.14
C ASP A 119 -6.56 -19.70 0.15
N PRO A 120 -5.59 -20.64 0.15
CA PRO A 120 -4.43 -20.56 -0.73
C PRO A 120 -4.74 -20.93 -2.18
N SER A 121 -5.94 -21.46 -2.46
CA SER A 121 -6.36 -21.84 -3.81
C SER A 121 -6.84 -20.65 -4.64
N LYS A 122 -7.19 -19.53 -3.99
CA LYS A 122 -7.68 -18.31 -4.62
C LYS A 122 -6.56 -17.27 -4.63
N GLN A 123 -6.50 -16.46 -5.69
CA GLN A 123 -5.62 -15.30 -5.72
C GLN A 123 -6.22 -14.18 -4.87
N PRO A 124 -5.44 -13.62 -3.91
CA PRO A 124 -5.90 -12.50 -3.09
C PRO A 124 -6.06 -11.24 -3.93
N PHE A 125 -6.85 -10.28 -3.44
CA PHE A 125 -7.02 -9.02 -4.16
C PHE A 125 -5.69 -8.24 -4.20
N PRO A 126 -5.35 -7.57 -5.32
CA PRO A 126 -4.08 -6.84 -5.43
C PRO A 126 -3.93 -5.81 -4.30
N VAL A 127 -2.77 -5.85 -3.62
CA VAL A 127 -2.44 -4.92 -2.51
C VAL A 127 -2.25 -3.49 -3.01
N GLU A 128 -2.78 -2.50 -2.28
CA GLU A 128 -2.65 -1.09 -2.62
C GLU A 128 -1.19 -0.59 -2.60
N ASN A 129 -0.93 0.52 -3.31
CA ASN A 129 0.37 1.19 -3.35
C ASN A 129 1.55 0.32 -3.85
N ARG A 130 1.27 -0.73 -4.63
CA ARG A 130 2.27 -1.63 -5.23
C ARG A 130 2.24 -1.66 -6.76
N PHE A 131 1.95 -0.50 -7.38
CA PHE A 131 1.87 -0.37 -8.84
C PHE A 131 3.16 -0.81 -9.56
N ILE A 132 4.33 -0.53 -8.97
CA ILE A 132 5.64 -0.91 -9.52
C ILE A 132 5.80 -2.44 -9.59
N ASP A 133 5.17 -3.16 -8.66
CA ASP A 133 5.20 -4.63 -8.59
C ASP A 133 4.08 -5.26 -9.46
N GLY A 134 3.34 -4.46 -10.23
CA GLY A 134 2.24 -4.92 -11.08
C GLY A 134 0.92 -5.13 -10.36
N HIS A 135 0.80 -4.74 -9.08
CA HIS A 135 -0.45 -4.78 -8.34
C HIS A 135 -1.32 -3.57 -8.70
N ILE A 136 -2.10 -3.73 -9.78
CA ILE A 136 -3.02 -2.70 -10.27
C ILE A 136 -4.41 -2.97 -9.67
N GLN A 137 -4.93 -2.01 -8.92
CA GLN A 137 -6.31 -2.03 -8.40
C GLN A 137 -7.21 -1.25 -9.36
N ASP A 138 -7.72 -1.92 -10.38
CA ASP A 138 -8.68 -1.37 -11.33
C ASP A 138 -9.96 -2.23 -11.41
N PHE A 139 -10.90 -1.81 -12.26
CA PHE A 139 -12.16 -2.54 -12.42
C PHE A 139 -11.98 -3.94 -13.01
N ASN A 140 -10.95 -4.16 -13.83
CA ASN A 140 -10.65 -5.47 -14.39
C ASN A 140 -10.13 -6.42 -13.31
N ALA A 141 -9.27 -5.94 -12.41
CA ALA A 141 -8.80 -6.70 -11.25
C ALA A 141 -9.97 -7.08 -10.32
N LEU A 142 -10.93 -6.18 -10.12
CA LEU A 142 -12.17 -6.47 -9.38
C LEU A 142 -12.97 -7.61 -10.03
N ALA A 143 -13.23 -7.50 -11.34
CA ALA A 143 -14.00 -8.50 -12.07
C ALA A 143 -13.30 -9.87 -12.05
N ALA A 144 -12.00 -9.90 -12.34
CA ALA A 144 -11.19 -11.12 -12.33
C ALA A 144 -11.15 -11.75 -10.92
N TYR A 145 -11.04 -10.93 -9.87
CA TYR A 145 -11.02 -11.41 -8.50
C TYR A 145 -12.33 -12.11 -8.13
N LEU A 146 -13.48 -11.45 -8.36
CA LEU A 146 -14.80 -11.98 -8.00
C LEU A 146 -15.18 -13.22 -8.81
N GLN A 147 -14.71 -13.33 -10.07
CA GLN A 147 -14.93 -14.51 -10.92
C GLN A 147 -14.31 -15.81 -10.36
N GLN A 148 -13.36 -15.71 -9.42
CA GLN A 148 -12.76 -16.87 -8.79
C GLN A 148 -13.71 -17.60 -7.83
N PHE A 149 -14.78 -16.94 -7.38
CA PHE A 149 -15.64 -17.43 -6.31
C PHE A 149 -16.98 -17.94 -6.85
N ALA A 150 -17.48 -19.03 -6.27
CA ALA A 150 -18.82 -19.50 -6.55
C ALA A 150 -19.87 -18.59 -5.87
N PHE A 151 -21.13 -18.67 -6.31
CA PHE A 151 -22.23 -17.85 -5.78
C PHE A 151 -22.47 -18.04 -4.27
N ASP A 152 -22.18 -19.22 -3.74
CA ASP A 152 -22.29 -19.55 -2.31
C ASP A 152 -21.04 -19.17 -1.49
N GLU A 153 -19.94 -18.81 -2.15
CA GLU A 153 -18.67 -18.38 -1.55
C GLU A 153 -18.58 -16.84 -1.40
N PHE A 154 -19.70 -16.13 -1.43
CA PHE A 154 -19.72 -14.66 -1.34
C PHE A 154 -18.98 -14.15 -0.09
N TYR A 155 -19.18 -14.81 1.06
CA TYR A 155 -18.54 -14.41 2.31
C TYR A 155 -17.01 -14.52 2.25
N GLU A 156 -16.51 -15.60 1.65
CA GLU A 156 -15.08 -15.83 1.40
C GLU A 156 -14.49 -14.76 0.48
N ALA A 157 -15.23 -14.34 -0.55
CA ALA A 157 -14.80 -13.32 -1.50
C ALA A 157 -14.68 -11.92 -0.86
N ILE A 158 -15.65 -11.54 -0.04
CA ILE A 158 -15.67 -10.20 0.58
C ILE A 158 -14.81 -10.09 1.84
N SER A 159 -14.40 -11.22 2.42
CA SER A 159 -13.52 -11.27 3.59
C SER A 159 -12.05 -11.07 3.20
N ASP A 160 -11.75 -10.02 2.45
CA ASP A 160 -10.40 -9.60 2.03
C ASP A 160 -10.22 -8.10 2.32
N LEU A 161 -9.18 -7.75 3.08
CA LEU A 161 -8.94 -6.38 3.51
C LEU A 161 -8.72 -5.43 2.33
N HIS A 162 -7.92 -5.84 1.35
CA HIS A 162 -7.54 -4.99 0.23
C HIS A 162 -8.73 -4.78 -0.70
N PHE A 163 -9.55 -5.81 -0.88
CA PHE A 163 -10.84 -5.70 -1.55
C PHE A 163 -11.77 -4.69 -0.84
N LEU A 164 -11.92 -4.80 0.48
CA LEU A 164 -12.79 -3.89 1.25
C LEU A 164 -12.32 -2.43 1.18
N ILE A 165 -11.00 -2.20 1.24
CA ILE A 165 -10.42 -0.85 1.06
C ILE A 165 -10.71 -0.32 -0.34
N TYR A 166 -10.51 -1.15 -1.37
CA TYR A 166 -10.79 -0.78 -2.75
C TYR A 166 -12.27 -0.40 -2.94
N ILE A 167 -13.20 -1.24 -2.50
CA ILE A 167 -14.64 -0.95 -2.58
C ILE A 167 -15.02 0.32 -1.81
N ALA A 168 -14.43 0.55 -0.63
CA ALA A 168 -14.70 1.75 0.16
C ALA A 168 -14.16 3.05 -0.46
N THR A 169 -13.16 2.95 -1.34
CA THR A 169 -12.47 4.09 -1.95
C THR A 169 -12.75 4.23 -3.45
N MET A 170 -13.50 3.30 -4.04
CA MET A 170 -13.81 3.29 -5.46
C MET A 170 -14.68 4.48 -5.84
N GLU A 171 -14.20 5.30 -6.78
CA GLU A 171 -14.89 6.52 -7.22
C GLU A 171 -16.06 6.22 -8.16
N MET A 172 -16.00 5.14 -8.95
CA MET A 172 -17.04 4.81 -9.93
C MET A 172 -18.39 4.48 -9.29
N LEU A 173 -18.38 3.81 -8.14
CA LEU A 173 -19.57 3.48 -7.37
C LEU A 173 -19.26 3.70 -5.89
N PRO A 174 -19.66 4.85 -5.30
CA PRO A 174 -19.42 5.15 -3.90
C PRO A 174 -20.16 4.18 -2.97
N MET A 175 -19.48 3.11 -2.55
CA MET A 175 -20.06 2.07 -1.68
C MET A 175 -19.88 2.37 -0.19
N ARG A 176 -19.00 3.33 0.16
CA ARG A 176 -18.58 3.61 1.53
C ARG A 176 -19.73 3.77 2.52
N GLU A 177 -20.79 4.48 2.13
CA GLU A 177 -21.95 4.77 2.97
C GLU A 177 -22.80 3.53 3.27
N TYR A 178 -22.67 2.47 2.46
CA TYR A 178 -23.47 1.25 2.55
C TYR A 178 -22.68 0.05 3.09
N LEU A 179 -21.39 0.22 3.40
CA LEU A 179 -20.51 -0.86 3.86
C LEU A 179 -20.68 -1.23 5.34
N GLU A 180 -21.24 -0.37 6.17
CA GLU A 180 -21.33 -0.61 7.63
C GLU A 180 -22.00 -1.96 8.00
N PRO A 181 -23.15 -2.35 7.41
CA PRO A 181 -23.77 -3.64 7.70
C PRO A 181 -22.89 -4.83 7.28
N LEU A 182 -22.18 -4.72 6.15
CA LEU A 182 -21.26 -5.74 5.67
C LEU A 182 -20.06 -5.90 6.61
N LEU A 183 -19.43 -4.79 6.99
CA LEU A 183 -18.28 -4.80 7.91
C LEU A 183 -18.66 -5.36 9.28
N THR A 184 -19.88 -5.08 9.75
CA THR A 184 -20.43 -5.66 10.98
C THR A 184 -20.60 -7.18 10.84
N ALA A 185 -21.12 -7.66 9.71
CA ALA A 185 -21.26 -9.08 9.41
C ALA A 185 -19.89 -9.79 9.40
N ILE A 186 -18.88 -9.22 8.71
CA ILE A 186 -17.51 -9.78 8.68
C ILE A 186 -16.90 -9.81 10.08
N ARG A 187 -17.02 -8.72 10.85
CA ARG A 187 -16.51 -8.62 12.22
C ARG A 187 -17.08 -9.71 13.13
N ASN A 188 -18.38 -9.98 13.01
CA ASN A 188 -19.08 -10.98 13.81
C ASN A 188 -19.05 -12.39 13.21
N LYS A 189 -18.41 -12.56 12.04
CA LYS A 189 -18.37 -13.80 11.27
C LYS A 189 -19.76 -14.33 10.87
N ASP A 190 -20.70 -13.42 10.62
CA ASP A 190 -22.07 -13.73 10.24
C ASP A 190 -22.21 -13.85 8.72
N ARG A 191 -22.17 -15.09 8.24
CA ARG A 191 -22.32 -15.45 6.82
C ARG A 191 -23.71 -15.16 6.27
N VAL A 192 -24.74 -15.25 7.11
CA VAL A 192 -26.13 -15.04 6.70
C VAL A 192 -26.36 -13.56 6.45
N ALA A 193 -25.93 -12.70 7.37
CA ALA A 193 -26.01 -11.26 7.22
C ALA A 193 -25.22 -10.75 6.01
N ALA A 194 -24.01 -11.27 5.77
CA ALA A 194 -23.23 -10.92 4.58
C ALA A 194 -23.94 -11.30 3.27
N LYS A 195 -24.52 -12.52 3.23
CA LYS A 195 -25.30 -12.99 2.07
C LYS A 195 -26.59 -12.19 1.85
N GLU A 196 -27.20 -11.68 2.91
CA GLU A 196 -28.36 -10.80 2.77
C GLU A 196 -27.94 -9.43 2.23
N TRP A 197 -26.80 -8.89 2.68
CA TRP A 197 -26.25 -7.64 2.15
C TRP A 197 -25.88 -7.74 0.66
N SER A 198 -25.44 -8.91 0.19
CA SER A 198 -25.17 -9.15 -1.24
C SER A 198 -26.41 -9.01 -2.13
N ARG A 199 -27.62 -8.95 -1.56
CA ARG A 199 -28.87 -8.71 -2.30
C ARG A 199 -29.24 -7.22 -2.37
N SER A 200 -28.43 -6.33 -1.81
CA SER A 200 -28.64 -4.90 -1.85
C SER A 200 -28.59 -4.35 -3.28
N GLU A 201 -29.33 -3.27 -3.54
CA GLU A 201 -29.40 -2.62 -4.85
C GLU A 201 -28.03 -2.09 -5.31
N GLN A 202 -27.23 -1.62 -4.36
CA GLN A 202 -25.90 -1.09 -4.56
C GLN A 202 -24.93 -2.18 -5.01
N TRP A 203 -24.99 -3.36 -4.37
CA TRP A 203 -24.22 -4.51 -4.80
C TRP A 203 -24.70 -5.04 -6.16
N ALA A 204 -26.01 -5.11 -6.39
CA ALA A 204 -26.57 -5.51 -7.68
C ALA A 204 -26.11 -4.59 -8.83
N THR A 205 -25.94 -3.30 -8.56
CA THR A 205 -25.39 -2.33 -9.52
C THR A 205 -23.93 -2.67 -9.87
N LEU A 206 -23.12 -3.03 -8.87
CA LEU A 206 -21.74 -3.46 -9.10
C LEU A 206 -21.67 -4.72 -9.96
N GLU A 207 -22.51 -5.71 -9.67
CA GLU A 207 -22.60 -6.95 -10.45
C GLU A 207 -22.98 -6.67 -11.92
N GLN A 208 -23.92 -5.76 -12.16
CA GLN A 208 -24.30 -5.33 -13.51
C GLN A 208 -23.15 -4.65 -14.25
N LEU A 209 -22.38 -3.80 -13.58
CA LEU A 209 -21.20 -3.16 -14.18
C LEU A 209 -20.12 -4.19 -14.54
N ILE A 210 -19.89 -5.18 -13.66
CA ILE A 210 -18.96 -6.28 -13.93
C ILE A 210 -19.42 -7.08 -15.15
N ALA A 211 -20.72 -7.43 -15.21
CA ALA A 211 -21.30 -8.14 -16.34
C ALA A 211 -21.18 -7.35 -17.66
N ALA A 212 -21.37 -6.02 -17.63
CA ALA A 212 -21.25 -5.15 -18.79
C ALA A 212 -19.79 -4.95 -19.25
N SER A 213 -18.82 -5.01 -18.34
CA SER A 213 -17.39 -4.88 -18.65
C SER A 213 -16.78 -6.14 -19.30
N SER A 214 -17.48 -7.27 -19.19
CA SER A 214 -17.04 -8.54 -19.77
C SER A 214 -17.31 -8.55 -21.29
N PRO A 215 -16.35 -8.90 -22.16
CA PRO A 215 -16.61 -9.02 -23.59
C PRO A 215 -17.71 -10.06 -23.84
N PRO A 216 -18.72 -9.77 -24.69
CA PRO A 216 -19.75 -10.75 -25.00
C PRO A 216 -19.11 -12.02 -25.60
N PRO A 217 -19.58 -13.23 -25.25
CA PRO A 217 -19.12 -14.44 -25.91
C PRO A 217 -19.36 -14.28 -27.42
N SER A 218 -18.29 -14.36 -28.20
CA SER A 218 -18.34 -14.30 -29.65
C SER A 218 -19.27 -15.40 -30.15
N ARG A 219 -20.49 -15.00 -30.55
CA ARG A 219 -21.54 -15.92 -30.97
C ARG A 219 -21.12 -16.54 -32.31
N PRO A 220 -20.98 -17.87 -32.44
CA PRO A 220 -20.70 -18.49 -33.73
C PRO A 220 -22.00 -18.57 -34.54
N GLY A 221 -22.08 -17.85 -35.65
CA GLY A 221 -23.01 -18.19 -36.73
C GLY A 221 -23.75 -17.05 -37.43
N SER A 222 -23.47 -16.98 -38.74
CA SER A 222 -24.40 -16.69 -39.83
C SER A 222 -24.77 -15.23 -40.13
N VAL A 223 -24.10 -14.68 -41.16
CA VAL A 223 -24.80 -14.24 -42.39
C VAL A 223 -23.91 -14.52 -43.61
N THR A 224 -24.47 -15.25 -44.57
CA THR A 224 -23.89 -15.50 -45.90
C THR A 224 -24.46 -14.47 -46.89
N SER A 225 -23.62 -14.08 -47.85
CA SER A 225 -23.91 -13.42 -49.14
C SER A 225 -24.11 -11.90 -49.20
N GLY A 226 -23.17 -11.25 -49.90
CA GLY A 226 -23.35 -9.92 -50.50
C GLY A 226 -22.05 -9.24 -50.93
N ASN A 227 -21.38 -9.77 -51.97
CA ASN A 227 -20.26 -9.09 -52.63
C ASN A 227 -20.68 -7.70 -53.16
N ILE A 228 -20.07 -6.62 -52.66
CA ILE A 228 -19.82 -5.41 -53.45
C ILE A 228 -18.48 -4.80 -52.97
N ASN A 229 -17.52 -4.72 -53.89
CA ASN A 229 -16.22 -4.06 -53.68
C ASN A 229 -16.42 -2.57 -53.37
N ALA A 230 -15.94 -2.13 -52.21
CA ALA A 230 -15.57 -0.75 -51.97
C ALA A 230 -14.25 -0.73 -51.18
N SER A 231 -13.18 -0.41 -51.88
CA SER A 231 -11.80 -0.34 -51.41
C SER A 231 -11.60 0.90 -50.54
N GLY A 232 -11.20 0.70 -49.30
CA GLY A 232 -10.84 1.75 -48.35
C GLY A 232 -10.46 1.09 -47.01
N GLY A 233 -9.30 0.43 -47.01
CA GLY A 233 -8.87 -0.49 -45.95
C GLY A 233 -8.64 0.21 -44.62
N THR A 234 -9.50 -0.08 -43.66
CA THR A 234 -9.22 0.08 -42.23
C THR A 234 -8.62 -1.23 -41.74
N SER A 235 -7.32 -1.26 -41.49
CA SER A 235 -6.56 -2.41 -41.01
C SER A 235 -7.00 -2.82 -39.60
N THR A 236 -8.01 -3.68 -39.49
CA THR A 236 -8.42 -4.35 -38.25
C THR A 236 -7.55 -5.56 -37.95
N GLY A 237 -6.22 -5.38 -37.97
CA GLY A 237 -5.28 -6.39 -37.52
C GLY A 237 -4.97 -6.26 -36.02
N PRO A 238 -4.49 -7.33 -35.36
CA PRO A 238 -4.15 -7.30 -33.94
C PRO A 238 -2.98 -6.35 -33.65
N LYS A 239 -3.25 -5.27 -32.92
CA LYS A 239 -2.25 -4.29 -32.47
C LYS A 239 -1.23 -4.93 -31.53
N TRP A 240 0.01 -4.42 -31.52
CA TRP A 240 1.08 -4.94 -30.67
C TRP A 240 1.72 -3.86 -29.81
N THR A 241 2.03 -4.22 -28.56
CA THR A 241 2.66 -3.31 -27.59
C THR A 241 4.18 -3.38 -27.69
N CYS A 242 4.83 -2.23 -27.85
CA CYS A 242 6.28 -2.15 -27.88
C CYS A 242 6.89 -2.50 -26.51
N GLN A 243 7.84 -3.44 -26.49
CA GLN A 243 8.54 -3.86 -25.28
C GLN A 243 9.51 -2.80 -24.71
N HIS A 244 9.79 -1.73 -25.45
CA HIS A 244 10.74 -0.68 -25.03
C HIS A 244 10.08 0.59 -24.49
N CYS A 245 8.99 1.04 -25.13
CA CYS A 245 8.35 2.32 -24.81
C CYS A 245 6.84 2.20 -24.58
N THR A 246 6.31 0.98 -24.49
CA THR A 246 4.90 0.65 -24.21
C THR A 246 3.85 1.20 -25.20
N TYR A 247 4.28 1.83 -26.29
CA TYR A 247 3.39 2.30 -27.33
C TYR A 247 2.70 1.15 -28.08
N ILE A 248 1.42 1.32 -28.40
CA ILE A 248 0.58 0.34 -29.11
C ILE A 248 0.65 0.64 -30.60
N ASN A 249 1.36 -0.19 -31.36
CA ASN A 249 1.53 -0.06 -32.81
C ASN A 249 0.47 -0.88 -33.56
N GLU A 250 0.18 -0.49 -34.80
CA GLU A 250 -0.66 -1.26 -35.71
C GLU A 250 0.01 -2.59 -36.12
N SER A 251 -0.78 -3.57 -36.56
CA SER A 251 -0.29 -4.93 -36.83
C SER A 251 0.68 -5.05 -38.01
N ASP A 252 0.62 -4.08 -38.91
CA ASP A 252 1.33 -3.98 -40.19
C ASP A 252 2.71 -3.32 -40.06
N VAL A 253 2.98 -2.62 -38.95
CA VAL A 253 4.29 -2.02 -38.67
C VAL A 253 5.20 -2.98 -37.91
N ASN A 254 6.37 -3.26 -38.48
CA ASN A 254 7.41 -4.14 -37.90
C ASN A 254 8.41 -3.40 -36.99
N SER A 255 8.33 -2.07 -36.92
CA SER A 255 9.12 -1.21 -36.05
C SER A 255 8.20 -0.25 -35.31
N CYS A 256 8.53 0.09 -34.06
CA CYS A 256 7.70 0.98 -33.26
C CYS A 256 7.73 2.42 -33.79
N GLU A 257 6.58 3.06 -33.92
CA GLU A 257 6.45 4.45 -34.43
C GLU A 257 7.12 5.50 -33.53
N ILE A 258 7.20 5.24 -32.22
CA ILE A 258 7.74 6.19 -31.24
C ILE A 258 9.25 6.06 -31.08
N CYS A 259 9.76 4.83 -30.96
CA CYS A 259 11.17 4.59 -30.67
C CYS A 259 11.98 4.00 -31.84
N ASN A 260 11.34 3.70 -32.97
CA ASN A 260 11.93 3.10 -34.18
C ASN A 260 12.64 1.74 -33.94
N LEU A 261 12.39 1.07 -32.82
CA LEU A 261 12.95 -0.25 -32.52
C LEU A 261 12.09 -1.38 -33.11
N PRO A 262 12.70 -2.49 -33.56
CA PRO A 262 11.98 -3.60 -34.21
C PRO A 262 11.08 -4.36 -33.22
N ARG A 263 10.00 -4.95 -33.74
CA ARG A 263 9.02 -5.75 -32.98
C ARG A 263 9.61 -6.99 -32.31
N SER A 264 10.59 -7.63 -32.96
CA SER A 264 11.34 -8.77 -32.42
C SER A 264 12.83 -8.47 -32.52
N GLN A 265 13.51 -8.47 -31.37
CA GLN A 265 14.97 -8.51 -31.35
C GLN A 265 15.40 -9.94 -31.71
N SER A 266 16.05 -10.11 -32.86
CA SER A 266 16.98 -11.22 -33.06
C SER A 266 18.31 -10.90 -32.38
#